data_AF-A0A4Q3YJI3-F1
#
_entry.id   AF-A0A4Q3YJI3-F1
#
_cell.length_a   1.000
_cell.length_b   1.000
_cell.length_c   1.000
_cell.angle_alpha   90.00
_cell.angle_beta   90.00
_cell.angle_gamma   90.00
#
_symmetry.space_group_name_H-M   'P 1'
#
loop_
_entity.id
_entity.type
_entity.pdbx_description
1 polymer ?
#
loop_
_entity_poly.entity_id
_entity_poly.type
_entity_poly.pdbx_seq_one_letter_code
_entity_poly.pdbx_strand_id
1 'polypeptide(L)'
;MVGVPCTLVSLCVTVGVATGSGGAPAAWMIKHHFTRFLIGEDARNTNMLWDQLYRSSLPYGRKGLPIMAISCVDLALWDLNGKVRGEPVYNLIGGKVRDEITFYCTTPEPVSIKALGFWGAKVPLPHSHFDGEEGLRKNFEFLKRHRDSVGPDYPL
;
A
#
# COMPACT_ATOMS: atom_id res chain seq x y z
N MET A 1 -16.76 10.73 5.26
CA MET A 1 -15.53 10.72 4.44
C MET A 1 -15.72 9.71 3.33
N VAL A 2 -16.18 10.17 2.16
CA VAL A 2 -16.36 9.33 0.97
C VAL A 2 -15.05 9.39 0.19
N GLY A 3 -14.39 8.25 0.01
CA GLY A 3 -13.13 8.17 -0.72
C GLY A 3 -13.31 8.65 -2.16
N VAL A 4 -12.54 9.66 -2.55
CA VAL A 4 -12.45 10.07 -3.96
C VAL A 4 -11.62 8.99 -4.66
N PRO A 5 -12.17 8.23 -5.64
CA PRO A 5 -11.37 7.30 -6.44
C PRO A 5 -10.29 8.12 -7.17
N CYS A 6 -9.01 7.87 -6.86
CA CYS A 6 -7.95 8.82 -7.18
C CYS A 6 -7.28 8.62 -8.54
N THR A 7 -7.56 7.59 -9.34
CA THR A 7 -7.11 7.55 -10.76
C THR A 7 -7.92 6.58 -11.61
N LEU A 8 -8.31 7.02 -12.81
CA LEU A 8 -8.84 6.20 -13.90
C LEU A 8 -7.84 6.23 -15.04
N VAL A 9 -7.38 5.07 -15.52
CA VAL A 9 -6.58 4.97 -16.75
C VAL A 9 -7.37 4.12 -17.75
N SER A 10 -7.59 4.63 -18.96
CA SER A 10 -8.35 3.94 -20.02
C SER A 10 -7.49 3.79 -21.26
N LEU A 11 -7.47 2.58 -21.80
CA LEU A 11 -7.01 2.25 -23.15
C LEU A 11 -8.09 1.39 -23.78
N CYS A 12 -8.79 1.95 -24.77
CA CYS A 12 -10.01 1.34 -25.30
C CYS A 12 -11.06 1.12 -24.19
N VAL A 13 -12.15 0.41 -24.46
CA VAL A 13 -13.33 0.26 -23.55
C VAL A 13 -12.96 -0.24 -22.13
N THR A 14 -11.76 -0.78 -21.94
CA THR A 14 -11.23 -1.28 -20.67
C THR A 14 -10.66 -0.16 -19.78
N VAL A 15 -11.03 -0.20 -18.51
CA VAL A 15 -10.61 0.78 -17.49
C VAL A 15 -9.84 0.10 -16.37
N GLY A 16 -8.62 0.59 -16.13
CA GLY A 16 -7.81 0.28 -14.95
C GLY A 16 -8.08 1.24 -13.81
N VAL A 17 -8.11 0.71 -12.59
CA VAL A 17 -8.38 1.46 -11.36
C VAL A 17 -7.42 1.07 -10.25
N ALA A 18 -7.06 2.05 -9.43
CA ALA A 18 -6.35 1.82 -8.18
C ALA A 18 -6.77 2.86 -7.14
N THR A 19 -6.50 2.53 -5.87
CA THR A 19 -6.73 3.42 -4.73
C THR A 19 -5.47 3.51 -3.89
N GLY A 20 -5.29 4.63 -3.19
CA GLY A 20 -4.13 4.90 -2.37
C GLY A 20 -4.31 6.14 -1.52
N SER A 21 -3.37 6.37 -0.60
CA SER A 21 -3.31 7.59 0.20
C SER A 21 -2.82 8.77 -0.64
N GLY A 22 -3.24 9.99 -0.30
CA GLY A 22 -2.78 11.22 -0.94
C GLY A 22 -3.88 12.23 -1.26
N GLY A 23 -5.12 11.78 -1.39
CA GLY A 23 -6.32 12.64 -1.51
C GLY A 23 -6.25 13.64 -2.67
N ALA A 24 -6.90 14.80 -2.48
CA ALA A 24 -6.99 15.84 -3.49
C ALA A 24 -5.61 16.34 -4.01
N PRO A 25 -4.56 16.49 -3.18
CA PRO A 25 -3.23 16.84 -3.67
C PRO A 25 -2.62 15.82 -4.64
N ALA A 26 -2.76 14.52 -4.36
CA ALA A 26 -2.30 13.47 -5.29
C ALA A 26 -3.12 13.50 -6.58
N ALA A 27 -4.44 13.62 -6.49
CA ALA A 27 -5.31 13.71 -7.66
C ALA A 27 -4.98 14.93 -8.55
N TRP A 28 -4.66 16.08 -7.93
CA TRP A 28 -4.22 17.28 -8.65
C TRP A 28 -2.93 17.01 -9.42
N MET A 29 -1.94 16.39 -8.78
CA MET A 29 -0.67 16.05 -9.42
C MET A 29 -0.85 15.08 -10.59
N ILE A 30 -1.67 14.05 -10.40
CA ILE A 30 -1.98 13.08 -11.46
C ILE A 30 -2.60 13.82 -12.65
N LYS A 31 -3.66 14.59 -12.40
CA LYS A 31 -4.39 15.33 -13.43
C LYS A 31 -3.52 16.37 -14.15
N HIS A 32 -2.81 17.21 -13.42
CA HIS A 32 -2.14 18.40 -13.96
C HIS A 32 -0.67 18.20 -14.33
N HIS A 33 -0.04 17.12 -13.86
CA HIS A 33 1.35 16.83 -14.17
C HIS A 33 1.55 15.50 -14.87
N PHE A 34 1.01 14.41 -14.35
CA PHE A 34 1.32 13.06 -14.86
C PHE A 34 0.52 12.66 -16.11
N THR A 35 -0.70 13.17 -16.29
CA THR A 35 -1.56 12.89 -17.46
C THR A 35 -0.83 13.03 -18.81
N ARG A 36 0.07 14.01 -18.94
CA ARG A 36 0.79 14.27 -20.20
C ARG A 36 1.72 13.14 -20.64
N PHE A 37 2.07 12.23 -19.74
CA PHE A 37 2.89 11.04 -20.04
C PHE A 37 2.04 9.79 -20.27
N LEU A 38 0.74 9.83 -19.96
CA LEU A 38 -0.12 8.65 -19.94
C LEU A 38 -1.07 8.59 -21.15
N ILE A 39 -1.57 9.75 -21.58
CA ILE A 39 -2.58 9.80 -22.65
C ILE A 39 -1.95 9.46 -23.99
N GLY A 40 -2.54 8.47 -24.67
CA GLY A 40 -2.08 7.98 -25.97
C GLY A 40 -0.94 6.97 -25.88
N GLU A 41 -0.43 6.69 -24.67
CA GLU A 41 0.64 5.72 -24.49
C GLU A 41 0.16 4.30 -24.29
N ASP A 42 1.03 3.34 -24.61
CA ASP A 42 0.79 1.93 -24.35
C ASP A 42 1.00 1.61 -22.86
N ALA A 43 -0.05 1.13 -22.19
CA ALA A 43 0.01 0.77 -20.76
C ALA A 43 1.00 -0.35 -20.43
N ARG A 44 1.47 -1.11 -21.43
CA ARG A 44 2.52 -2.12 -21.25
C ARG A 44 3.89 -1.52 -21.01
N ASN A 45 4.09 -0.23 -21.31
CA ASN A 45 5.35 0.49 -21.12
C ASN A 45 5.59 0.90 -19.65
N THR A 46 5.27 0.03 -18.69
CA THR A 46 5.29 0.34 -17.24
C THR A 46 6.62 0.93 -16.77
N ASN A 47 7.76 0.34 -17.16
CA ASN A 47 9.09 0.83 -16.79
C ASN A 47 9.37 2.25 -17.31
N MET A 48 9.02 2.52 -18.57
CA MET A 48 9.23 3.82 -19.19
C MET A 48 8.35 4.88 -18.54
N LEU A 49 7.06 4.58 -18.37
CA LEU A 49 6.10 5.49 -17.75
C LEU A 49 6.54 5.82 -16.33
N TRP A 50 6.89 4.80 -15.53
CA TRP A 50 7.37 5.01 -14.16
C TRP A 50 8.61 5.93 -14.12
N ASP A 51 9.61 5.69 -14.99
CA ASP A 51 10.81 6.53 -15.05
C ASP A 51 10.47 7.98 -15.43
N GLN A 52 9.60 8.20 -16.42
CA GLN A 52 9.16 9.54 -16.79
C GLN A 52 8.44 10.26 -15.65
N LEU A 53 7.51 9.58 -14.96
CA LEU A 53 6.79 10.17 -13.82
C LEU A 53 7.74 10.51 -12.67
N TYR A 54 8.68 9.61 -12.36
CA TYR A 54 9.66 9.80 -11.30
C TYR A 54 10.64 10.92 -11.64
N ARG A 55 11.29 10.87 -12.82
CA ARG A 55 12.30 11.85 -13.23
C ARG A 55 11.72 13.25 -13.41
N SER A 56 10.50 13.36 -13.96
CA SER A 56 9.83 14.65 -14.14
C SER A 56 9.37 15.30 -12.83
N SER A 57 9.23 14.52 -11.75
CA SER A 57 8.86 15.03 -10.42
C SER A 57 10.05 15.18 -9.47
N LEU A 58 11.28 14.87 -9.90
CA LEU A 58 12.49 14.93 -9.06
C LEU A 58 12.65 16.23 -8.24
N PRO A 59 12.39 17.45 -8.78
CA PRO A 59 12.58 18.68 -8.02
C PRO A 59 11.71 18.82 -6.76
N TYR A 60 10.58 18.13 -6.69
CA TYR A 60 9.63 18.22 -5.58
C TYR A 60 9.17 16.84 -5.07
N GLY A 61 9.79 15.76 -5.56
CA GLY A 61 9.42 14.37 -5.31
C GLY A 61 10.50 13.59 -4.59
N ARG A 62 10.93 12.46 -5.18
CA ARG A 62 11.84 11.43 -4.60
C ARG A 62 11.25 10.62 -3.45
N LYS A 63 10.42 11.22 -2.59
CA LYS A 63 9.72 10.59 -1.46
C LYS A 63 8.35 11.24 -1.24
N GLY A 64 7.52 10.64 -0.39
CA GLY A 64 6.28 11.26 0.08
C GLY A 64 5.17 11.32 -0.97
N LEU A 65 4.39 12.41 -0.95
CA LEU A 65 3.16 12.56 -1.73
C LEU A 65 3.31 12.32 -3.25
N PRO A 66 4.35 12.81 -3.94
CA PRO A 66 4.51 12.52 -5.36
C PRO A 66 4.72 11.03 -5.65
N ILE A 67 5.44 10.32 -4.79
CA ILE A 67 5.63 8.87 -4.93
C ILE A 67 4.30 8.14 -4.71
N MET A 68 3.48 8.57 -3.73
CA MET A 68 2.13 7.99 -3.54
C MET A 68 1.25 8.16 -4.79
N ALA A 69 1.32 9.32 -5.43
CA ALA A 69 0.60 9.60 -6.68
C ALA A 69 1.10 8.72 -7.83
N ILE A 70 2.42 8.57 -7.99
CA ILE A 70 3.03 7.66 -8.98
C ILE A 70 2.58 6.22 -8.74
N SER A 71 2.61 5.74 -7.50
CA SER A 71 2.18 4.40 -7.13
C SER A 71 0.71 4.14 -7.49
N CYS A 72 -0.17 5.13 -7.30
CA CYS A 72 -1.58 5.01 -7.68
C CYS A 72 -1.76 4.85 -9.20
N VAL A 73 -1.00 5.61 -10.01
CA VAL A 73 -1.01 5.47 -11.46
C VAL A 73 -0.46 4.12 -11.89
N ASP A 74 0.68 3.70 -11.34
CA ASP A 74 1.33 2.43 -11.69
C ASP A 74 0.44 1.21 -11.38
N LEU A 75 -0.21 1.19 -10.22
CA LEU A 75 -1.17 0.14 -9.87
C LEU A 75 -2.39 0.13 -10.82
N ALA A 76 -2.87 1.30 -11.25
CA ALA A 76 -3.96 1.38 -12.21
C ALA A 76 -3.54 0.86 -13.61
N LEU A 77 -2.29 1.06 -14.01
CA LEU A 77 -1.72 0.48 -15.24
C LEU A 77 -1.61 -1.05 -15.14
N TRP A 78 -1.21 -1.59 -13.99
CA TRP A 78 -1.19 -3.04 -13.77
C TRP A 78 -2.59 -3.66 -13.78
N ASP A 79 -3.57 -3.02 -13.14
CA ASP A 79 -4.98 -3.44 -13.20
C ASP A 79 -5.51 -3.41 -14.65
N LEU A 80 -5.20 -2.35 -15.41
CA LEU A 80 -5.55 -2.25 -16.84
C LEU A 80 -4.93 -3.39 -17.66
N ASN A 81 -3.63 -3.64 -17.49
CA ASN A 81 -2.92 -4.70 -18.21
C ASN A 81 -3.49 -6.09 -17.88
N GLY A 82 -3.84 -6.35 -16.61
CA GLY A 82 -4.53 -7.59 -16.22
C GLY A 82 -5.88 -7.75 -16.90
N LYS A 83 -6.71 -6.71 -16.88
CA LYS A 83 -8.03 -6.71 -17.52
C LYS A 83 -7.96 -6.88 -19.04
N VAL A 84 -7.03 -6.21 -19.71
CA VAL A 84 -6.82 -6.35 -21.16
C VAL A 84 -6.41 -7.79 -21.53
N ARG A 85 -5.63 -8.45 -20.68
CA ARG A 85 -5.20 -9.84 -20.90
C ARG A 85 -6.20 -10.89 -20.42
N GLY A 86 -7.20 -10.50 -19.64
CA GLY A 86 -8.10 -11.45 -18.97
C GLY A 86 -7.39 -12.29 -17.90
N GLU A 87 -6.33 -11.76 -17.30
CA GLU A 87 -5.48 -12.46 -16.34
C GLU A 87 -5.35 -11.70 -15.02
N PRO A 88 -5.22 -12.41 -13.88
CA PRO A 88 -4.88 -11.75 -12.62
C PRO A 88 -3.43 -11.22 -12.66
N VAL A 89 -3.19 -10.07 -12.02
CA VAL A 89 -1.88 -9.39 -12.04
C VAL A 89 -0.72 -10.29 -11.61
N TYR A 90 -0.93 -11.21 -10.65
CA TYR A 90 0.13 -12.10 -10.18
C TYR A 90 0.70 -13.00 -11.31
N ASN A 91 -0.08 -13.34 -12.34
CA ASN A 91 0.40 -14.08 -13.51
C ASN A 91 1.34 -13.23 -14.38
N LEU A 92 1.16 -11.92 -14.39
CA LEU A 92 1.96 -11.00 -15.18
C LEU A 92 3.34 -10.72 -14.55
N ILE A 93 3.54 -11.11 -13.29
CA ILE A 93 4.76 -10.85 -12.50
C ILE A 93 5.47 -12.13 -12.05
N GLY A 94 5.28 -13.24 -12.79
CA GLY A 94 5.99 -14.50 -12.58
C GLY A 94 5.13 -15.66 -12.08
N GLY A 95 3.83 -15.44 -11.83
CA GLY A 95 2.90 -16.50 -11.51
C GLY A 95 2.90 -16.93 -10.05
N LYS A 96 2.15 -18.01 -9.80
CA LYS A 96 1.88 -18.54 -8.45
C LYS A 96 3.08 -19.32 -7.91
N VAL A 97 3.55 -18.96 -6.72
CA VAL A 97 4.66 -19.66 -6.01
C VAL A 97 4.20 -20.38 -4.74
N ARG A 98 2.93 -20.24 -4.36
CA ARG A 98 2.30 -20.87 -3.18
C ARG A 98 0.79 -20.95 -3.35
N ASP A 99 0.15 -21.92 -2.71
CA ASP A 99 -1.30 -22.14 -2.82
C ASP A 99 -2.15 -21.17 -2.01
N GLU A 100 -1.61 -20.68 -0.91
CA GLU A 100 -2.29 -19.78 0.02
C GLU A 100 -1.35 -18.69 0.54
N ILE A 101 -1.93 -17.60 1.05
CA ILE A 101 -1.21 -16.51 1.73
C ILE A 101 -1.73 -16.43 3.16
N THR A 102 -0.85 -16.64 4.13
CA THR A 102 -1.16 -16.54 5.56
C THR A 102 -0.79 -15.16 6.11
N PHE A 103 -1.65 -14.59 6.95
CA PHE A 103 -1.49 -13.22 7.44
C PHE A 103 -1.19 -13.18 8.95
N TYR A 104 -0.40 -12.19 9.35
CA TYR A 104 -0.43 -11.63 10.70
C TYR A 104 -1.37 -10.41 10.69
N CYS A 105 -1.87 -9.98 11.84
CA CYS A 105 -2.72 -8.79 11.91
C CYS A 105 -2.07 -7.67 12.73
N THR A 106 -2.19 -6.43 12.28
CA THR A 106 -1.83 -5.25 13.09
C THR A 106 -3.07 -4.81 13.87
N THR A 107 -3.03 -4.84 15.21
CA THR A 107 -4.21 -4.69 16.06
C THR A 107 -3.85 -4.22 17.47
N PRO A 108 -4.73 -3.52 18.21
CA PRO A 108 -4.61 -3.38 19.67
C PRO A 108 -5.10 -4.62 20.45
N GLU A 109 -5.79 -5.58 19.80
CA GLU A 109 -6.41 -6.75 20.44
C GLU A 109 -5.85 -8.08 19.88
N PRO A 110 -4.67 -8.52 20.34
CA PRO A 110 -4.01 -9.70 19.76
C PRO A 110 -4.68 -11.03 20.12
N VAL A 111 -5.42 -11.11 21.23
CA VAL A 111 -6.19 -12.32 21.62
C VAL A 111 -7.30 -12.62 20.62
N SER A 112 -8.08 -11.59 20.27
CA SER A 112 -9.16 -11.67 19.28
C SER A 112 -8.60 -12.12 17.91
N ILE A 113 -7.46 -11.58 17.51
CA ILE A 113 -6.78 -11.93 16.26
C ILE A 113 -6.25 -13.36 16.26
N LYS A 114 -5.68 -13.82 17.38
CA LYS A 114 -5.24 -15.22 17.52
C LYS A 114 -6.42 -16.18 17.35
N ALA A 115 -7.57 -15.87 17.94
CA ALA A 115 -8.78 -16.68 17.81
C ALA A 115 -9.33 -16.73 16.38
N LEU A 116 -9.06 -15.70 15.56
CA LEU A 116 -9.42 -15.66 14.14
C LEU A 116 -8.44 -16.44 13.23
N GLY A 117 -7.39 -17.05 13.78
CA GLY A 117 -6.46 -17.91 13.03
C GLY A 117 -5.31 -17.19 12.32
N PHE A 118 -5.09 -15.89 12.60
CA PHE A 118 -3.86 -15.23 12.17
C PHE A 118 -2.66 -15.85 12.88
N TRP A 119 -1.54 -15.99 12.17
CA TRP A 119 -0.35 -16.66 12.73
C TRP A 119 0.41 -15.77 13.72
N GLY A 120 0.12 -14.47 13.77
CA GLY A 120 0.78 -13.49 14.64
C GLY A 120 0.01 -12.17 14.72
N ALA A 121 0.38 -11.34 15.69
CA ALA A 121 -0.16 -9.99 15.83
C ALA A 121 0.97 -8.96 15.92
N LYS A 122 0.69 -7.70 15.55
CA LYS A 122 1.58 -6.56 15.77
C LYS A 122 0.79 -5.46 16.48
N VAL A 123 1.23 -5.05 17.67
CA VAL A 123 0.55 -4.04 18.49
C VAL A 123 1.20 -2.66 18.33
N PRO A 124 0.42 -1.57 18.29
CA PRO A 124 0.96 -0.22 18.25
C PRO A 124 1.52 0.18 19.63
N LEU A 125 2.74 0.73 19.67
CA LEU A 125 3.31 1.22 20.92
C LEU A 125 2.59 2.51 21.37
N PRO A 126 2.15 2.58 22.64
CA PRO A 126 1.42 3.75 23.15
C PRO A 126 2.31 4.96 23.50
N HIS A 127 3.59 4.74 23.83
CA HIS A 127 4.49 5.81 24.28
C HIS A 127 5.66 6.01 23.32
N SER A 128 6.09 7.26 23.19
CA SER A 128 7.20 7.66 22.33
C SER A 128 8.47 7.92 23.15
N HIS A 129 9.58 8.17 22.47
CA HIS A 129 10.84 8.54 23.13
C HIS A 129 10.76 9.86 23.91
N PHE A 130 9.78 10.73 23.61
CA PHE A 130 9.56 11.97 24.37
C PHE A 130 9.05 11.72 25.81
N ASP A 131 8.50 10.54 26.09
CA ASP A 131 8.00 10.15 27.42
C ASP A 131 9.13 9.65 28.35
N GLY A 132 10.38 9.66 27.89
CA GLY A 132 11.57 9.28 28.66
C GLY A 132 11.55 7.82 29.14
N GLU A 133 12.29 7.54 30.21
CA GLU A 133 12.36 6.19 30.79
C GLU A 133 11.02 5.67 31.29
N GLU A 134 10.15 6.57 31.78
CA GLU A 134 8.82 6.18 32.25
C GLU A 134 7.94 5.69 31.10
N GLY A 135 7.98 6.36 29.94
CA GLY A 135 7.33 5.87 28.72
C GLY A 135 7.87 4.52 28.26
N LEU A 136 9.19 4.31 28.37
CA LEU A 136 9.80 3.01 28.08
C LEU A 136 9.30 1.90 29.00
N ARG A 137 9.22 2.14 30.32
CA ARG A 137 8.67 1.18 31.29
C ARG A 137 7.20 0.87 30.98
N LYS A 138 6.40 1.89 30.67
CA LYS A 138 4.99 1.69 30.28
C LYS A 138 4.83 0.89 28.99
N ASN A 139 5.69 1.11 27.99
CA ASN A 139 5.73 0.29 26.78
C ASN A 139 6.09 -1.17 27.08
N PHE A 140 7.07 -1.41 27.97
CA PHE A 140 7.42 -2.77 28.41
C PHE A 140 6.23 -3.45 29.09
N GLU A 141 5.59 -2.80 30.07
CA GLU A 141 4.41 -3.34 30.75
C GLU A 141 3.21 -3.54 29.80
N PHE A 142 3.05 -2.69 28.80
CA PHE A 142 2.06 -2.87 27.73
C PHE A 142 2.32 -4.14 26.92
N LEU A 143 3.55 -4.34 26.44
CA LEU A 143 3.92 -5.54 25.68
C LEU A 143 3.88 -6.81 26.52
N LYS A 144 4.32 -6.74 27.78
CA LYS A 144 4.28 -7.86 28.72
C LYS A 144 2.86 -8.36 28.95
N ARG A 145 1.90 -7.45 29.20
CA ARG A 145 0.47 -7.82 29.32
C ARG A 145 -0.06 -8.51 28.06
N HIS A 146 0.29 -8.00 26.88
CA HIS A 146 -0.09 -8.66 25.63
C HIS A 146 0.54 -10.05 25.49
N ARG A 147 1.85 -10.20 25.75
CA ARG A 147 2.54 -11.50 25.78
C ARG A 147 1.85 -12.49 26.74
N ASP A 148 1.55 -12.06 27.96
CA ASP A 148 0.88 -12.88 28.97
C ASP A 148 -0.50 -13.35 28.48
N SER A 149 -1.24 -12.49 27.77
CA SER A 149 -2.58 -12.84 27.24
C SER A 149 -2.57 -13.80 26.04
N VAL A 150 -1.54 -13.78 25.19
CA VAL A 150 -1.47 -14.62 23.98
C VAL A 150 -0.64 -15.89 24.18
N GLY A 151 0.06 -16.02 25.32
CA GLY A 151 0.95 -17.13 25.64
C GLY A 151 2.35 -16.96 25.03
N PRO A 152 3.31 -17.82 25.39
CA PRO A 152 4.72 -17.64 25.03
C PRO A 152 5.02 -17.83 23.54
N ASP A 153 4.28 -18.70 22.85
CA ASP A 153 4.63 -19.12 21.48
C ASP A 153 4.03 -18.25 20.39
N TYR A 154 3.02 -17.43 20.69
CA TYR A 154 2.33 -16.64 19.68
C TYR A 154 3.19 -15.43 19.24
N PRO A 155 3.51 -15.26 17.94
CA PRO A 155 4.27 -14.10 17.46
C PRO A 155 3.57 -12.78 17.75
N LEU A 156 4.30 -11.86 18.40
CA LEU A 156 3.86 -10.52 18.82
C LEU A 156 4.92 -9.48 18.47
#